data_AF-A0A2W7JFT8-F1
#
_entry.id   AF-A0A2W7JFT8-F1
#
_cell.length_a   1.000
_cell.length_b   1.000
_cell.length_c   1.000
_cell.angle_alpha   90.00
_cell.angle_beta   90.00
_cell.angle_gamma   90.00
#
_symmetry.space_group_name_H-M   'P 1'
#
loop_
_entity.id
_entity.type
_entity.pdbx_description
1 polymer ?
#
loop_
_entity_poly.entity_id
_entity_poly.type
_entity_poly.pdbx_seq_one_letter_code
_entity_poly.pdbx_strand_id
1 'polypeptide(L)'
;MDWTYFDLEQAPQAGKSLVDQFLVRDYHNPLVESERKGVRFELLKCLDLYHSKELDSQVRQLVINPQHTYRQDNPPRPKKD
;
A
#
# COMPACT_ATOMS: atom_id res chain seq x y z
N MET A 1 -8.25 -12.69 4.66
CA MET A 1 -8.17 -11.48 3.82
C MET A 1 -9.26 -11.64 2.75
N ASP A 2 -10.51 -11.82 3.20
CA ASP A 2 -11.50 -12.49 2.35
C ASP A 2 -12.25 -11.51 1.44
N TRP A 3 -11.91 -10.23 1.54
CA TRP A 3 -12.47 -9.15 0.73
C TRP A 3 -11.50 -8.67 -0.38
N THR A 4 -10.25 -9.13 -0.37
CA THR A 4 -9.21 -8.69 -1.32
C THR A 4 -8.99 -9.74 -2.39
N TYR A 5 -9.20 -9.41 -3.66
CA TYR A 5 -8.82 -10.22 -4.83
C TYR A 5 -7.32 -10.15 -5.12
N PHE A 6 -6.52 -10.22 -4.06
CA PHE A 6 -5.08 -10.11 -4.08
C PHE A 6 -4.46 -11.52 -4.14
N ASP A 7 -3.44 -11.72 -4.96
CA ASP A 7 -2.65 -12.95 -4.96
C ASP A 7 -1.82 -13.04 -3.67
N LEU A 8 -2.35 -13.77 -2.68
CA LEU A 8 -1.73 -13.91 -1.37
C LEU A 8 -0.50 -14.83 -1.36
N GLU A 9 -0.24 -15.57 -2.43
CA GLU A 9 0.97 -16.40 -2.54
C GLU A 9 2.17 -15.54 -2.97
N GLN A 10 1.96 -14.60 -3.91
CA GLN A 10 3.03 -13.75 -4.44
C GLN A 10 3.17 -12.40 -3.71
N ALA A 11 2.08 -11.86 -3.17
CA ALA A 11 2.06 -10.52 -2.59
C ALA A 11 2.92 -10.29 -1.35
N PRO A 12 3.04 -11.22 -0.39
CA PRO A 12 3.80 -10.96 0.84
C PRO A 12 5.26 -10.62 0.57
N GLN A 13 5.87 -11.29 -0.41
CA GLN A 13 7.28 -11.08 -0.77
C GLN A 13 7.46 -9.80 -1.58
N ALA A 14 6.57 -9.53 -2.54
CA ALA A 14 6.62 -8.35 -3.38
C ALA A 14 6.36 -7.04 -2.60
N GLY A 15 5.40 -7.07 -1.68
CA GLY A 15 5.05 -5.92 -0.84
C GLY A 15 6.16 -5.54 0.14
N LYS A 16 6.78 -6.53 0.80
CA LYS A 16 7.86 -6.29 1.76
C LYS A 16 9.06 -5.60 1.12
N SER A 17 9.49 -6.09 -0.05
CA SER A 17 10.62 -5.48 -0.76
C SER A 17 10.38 -4.01 -1.10
N LEU A 18 9.15 -3.64 -1.46
CA LEU A 18 8.81 -2.25 -1.81
C LEU A 18 8.77 -1.35 -0.58
N VAL A 19 8.24 -1.85 0.54
CA VAL A 19 8.27 -1.14 1.83
C VAL A 19 9.71 -0.88 2.26
N ASP A 20 10.58 -1.90 2.23
CA ASP A 20 11.97 -1.79 2.63
C ASP A 20 12.71 -0.72 1.78
N GLN A 21 12.44 -0.66 0.47
CA GLN A 21 13.00 0.36 -0.43
C GLN A 21 12.63 1.79 -0.05
N PHE A 22 11.40 2.04 0.42
CA PHE A 22 10.99 3.38 0.87
C PHE A 22 11.55 3.72 2.24
N LEU A 23 11.66 2.74 3.14
CA LEU A 23 12.19 2.94 4.49
C LEU A 23 13.67 3.33 4.49
N VAL A 24 14.48 2.81 3.56
CA VAL A 24 15.92 3.14 3.46
C VAL A 24 16.22 4.49 2.82
N ARG A 25 15.23 5.20 2.24
CA ARG A 25 15.46 6.50 1.60
C ARG A 25 15.95 7.53 2.60
N ASP A 26 16.89 8.37 2.19
CA ASP A 26 17.43 9.43 3.04
C ASP A 26 16.53 10.68 2.98
N TYR A 27 15.64 10.79 3.96
CA TYR A 27 14.76 11.95 4.12
C TYR A 27 15.39 12.87 5.14
N HIS A 28 15.77 14.05 4.69
CA HIS A 28 16.42 15.04 5.52
C HIS A 28 15.76 16.41 5.34
N ASN A 29 15.58 17.09 6.46
CA ASN A 29 15.24 18.51 6.49
C ASN A 29 16.36 19.24 7.24
N PRO A 30 17.12 20.13 6.59
CA PRO A 30 18.26 20.84 7.20
C PRO A 30 17.92 21.63 8.46
N LEU A 31 16.65 22.02 8.63
CA LEU A 31 16.20 22.83 9.75
C LEU A 31 15.67 21.99 10.91
N VAL A 32 15.28 20.74 10.66
CA VAL A 32 14.50 19.95 11.64
C VAL A 32 15.28 19.67 12.90
N GLU A 33 16.60 19.42 12.82
CA GLU A 33 17.42 19.08 13.99
C GLU A 33 17.52 20.26 14.99
N SER A 34 17.37 21.50 14.50
CA SER A 34 17.34 22.69 15.36
C SER A 34 16.02 22.83 16.12
N GLU A 35 14.92 22.30 15.57
CA GLU A 35 13.57 22.35 16.14
C GLU A 35 13.25 21.11 16.98
N ARG A 36 13.67 19.93 16.51
CA ARG A 36 13.52 18.62 17.15
C ARG A 36 14.64 17.67 16.72
N LYS A 37 15.37 17.16 17.71
CA LYS A 37 16.40 16.14 17.50
C LYS A 37 15.81 14.77 17.23
N GLY A 38 16.41 14.04 16.29
CA GLY A 38 16.12 12.62 16.06
C GLY A 38 14.76 12.37 15.41
N VAL A 39 14.26 13.32 14.62
CA VAL A 39 13.01 13.15 13.87
C VAL A 39 13.17 12.05 12.84
N ARG A 40 12.20 11.13 12.81
CA ARG A 40 12.11 10.06 11.82
C ARG A 40 10.98 10.39 10.84
N PHE A 41 11.26 10.27 9.55
CA PHE A 41 10.28 10.55 8.48
C PHE A 41 9.52 9.30 8.02
N GLU A 42 9.35 8.29 8.88
CA GLU A 42 8.71 7.01 8.50
C GLU A 42 7.29 7.19 7.97
N LEU A 43 6.46 7.99 8.65
CA LEU A 43 5.09 8.25 8.19
C LEU A 43 5.07 8.88 6.80
N LEU A 44 5.94 9.87 6.56
CA LEU A 44 6.04 10.52 5.26
C LEU A 44 6.49 9.53 4.17
N LYS A 45 7.47 8.67 4.47
CA LYS A 45 7.89 7.59 3.57
C LYS A 45 6.75 6.62 3.25
N CYS A 46 5.90 6.30 4.22
CA CYS A 46 4.72 5.46 3.99
C CYS A 46 3.66 6.16 3.12
N LEU A 47 3.46 7.47 3.29
CA LEU A 47 2.58 8.26 2.42
C LEU A 47 3.13 8.32 1.00
N ASP A 48 4.44 8.53 0.84
CA ASP A 48 5.07 8.54 -0.48
C ASP A 48 4.98 7.18 -1.16
N LEU A 49 5.12 6.08 -0.40
CA LEU A 49 4.89 4.73 -0.90
C LEU A 49 3.46 4.55 -1.40
N TYR A 50 2.47 4.98 -0.61
CA TYR A 50 1.06 4.85 -0.95
C TYR A 50 0.70 5.56 -2.27
N HIS A 51 1.36 6.67 -2.57
CA HIS A 51 1.16 7.44 -3.81
C HIS A 51 2.15 7.10 -4.93
N SER A 52 2.97 6.07 -4.76
CA SER A 52 4.05 5.74 -5.69
C SER A 52 3.56 5.01 -6.95
N LYS A 53 4.25 5.23 -8.07
CA LYS A 53 3.98 4.52 -9.33
C LYS A 53 4.41 3.05 -9.23
N GLU A 54 5.40 2.78 -8.41
CA GLU A 54 5.92 1.46 -8.09
C GLU A 54 4.85 0.61 -7.40
N LEU A 55 4.14 1.18 -6.43
CA LEU A 55 3.00 0.51 -5.79
C LEU A 55 1.84 0.32 -6.77
N ASP A 56 1.47 1.34 -7.56
CA ASP A 56 0.41 1.20 -8.58
C ASP A 56 0.73 0.07 -9.58
N SER A 57 1.97 0.00 -10.06
CA SER A 57 2.41 -1.04 -10.99
C SER A 57 2.36 -2.43 -10.36
N GLN A 58 2.80 -2.56 -9.11
CA GLN A 58 2.76 -3.83 -8.38
C GLN A 58 1.31 -4.30 -8.12
N VAL A 59 0.42 -3.39 -7.72
CA VAL A 59 -1.00 -3.69 -7.49
C VAL A 59 -1.66 -4.19 -8.78
N ARG A 60 -1.35 -3.61 -9.94
CA ARG A 60 -1.89 -4.07 -11.24
C ARG A 60 -1.47 -5.50 -11.60
N GLN A 61 -0.34 -5.99 -11.08
CA GLN A 61 0.13 -7.36 -11.32
C GLN A 61 -0.46 -8.37 -10.33
N LEU A 62 -0.75 -7.94 -9.10
CA LEU A 62 -1.16 -8.82 -8.00
C LEU A 62 -2.66 -8.84 -7.74
N VAL A 63 -3.42 -7.87 -8.27
CA VAL A 63 -4.88 -7.86 -8.18
C VAL A 63 -5.47 -8.62 -9.38
N ILE A 64 -6.16 -9.72 -9.08
CA ILE A 64 -6.71 -10.65 -10.08
C ILE A 64 -7.74 -9.97 -10.98
N ASN A 65 -8.58 -9.09 -10.41
CA ASN A 65 -9.59 -8.34 -11.15
C ASN A 65 -9.66 -6.87 -10.68
N PRO A 66 -8.77 -6.00 -11.19
CA PRO A 66 -8.59 -4.64 -10.67
C PRO A 66 -9.75 -3.69 -11.01
N GLN A 67 -10.65 -4.07 -11.92
CA GLN A 67 -11.81 -3.27 -12.30
C GLN A 67 -13.09 -3.67 -11.56
N HIS A 68 -13.01 -4.70 -10.71
CA HIS A 68 -14.13 -5.17 -9.93
C HIS A 68 -13.96 -4.80 -8.45
N THR A 69 -15.10 -4.62 -7.81
CA THR A 69 -15.19 -4.40 -6.38
C THR A 69 -15.84 -5.59 -5.70
N TYR A 70 -15.47 -5.84 -4.44
CA TYR A 70 -16.09 -6.89 -3.63
C TYR A 70 -17.63 -6.86 -3.66
N ARG A 71 -18.24 -5.67 -3.68
CA ARG A 71 -19.71 -5.53 -3.70
C ARG A 71 -20.36 -5.96 -5.01
N GLN A 72 -19.65 -5.82 -6.14
CA GLN A 72 -20.14 -6.28 -7.43
C GLN A 72 -20.13 -7.81 -7.50
N ASP A 73 -19.07 -8.42 -6.96
CA ASP A 73 -18.89 -9.86 -6.99
C ASP A 73 -19.64 -10.58 -5.84
N ASN A 74 -20.02 -9.85 -4.79
CA ASN A 74 -20.79 -10.35 -3.63
C ASN A 74 -22.05 -9.50 -3.41
N PRO A 75 -23.03 -9.55 -4.32
CA PRO A 75 -24.25 -8.77 -4.18
C PRO A 75 -25.04 -9.21 -2.93
N PRO A 76 -25.72 -8.27 -2.24
CA PRO A 76 -26.54 -8.61 -1.09
C PRO A 76 -27.67 -9.54 -1.50
N ARG A 77 -27.99 -10.53 -0.65
CA ARG A 77 -29.11 -11.45 -0.92
C ARG A 77 -30.41 -10.65 -1.00
N PRO A 78 -31.28 -10.92 -1.99
CA PRO A 78 -32.58 -10.29 -2.05
C PRO A 78 -33.36 -10.60 -0.77
N LYS A 79 -33.97 -9.58 -0.18
CA LYS A 79 -34.92 -9.77 0.93
C LYS A 79 -36.12 -10.53 0.38
N LYS A 80 -36.50 -11.63 1.03
CA LYS A 80 -37.81 -12.23 0.81
C LYS A 80 -38.82 -11.36 1.54
N ASP A 81 -39.71 -10.73 0.79
CA ASP A 81 -40.94 -10.12 1.29
C ASP A 81 -41.92 -11.20 1.76
#